data_AF-A0A0S2W557-F1
#
_entry.id   AF-A0A0S2W557-F1
#
_cell.length_a   1.000
_cell.length_b   1.000
_cell.length_c   1.000
_cell.angle_alpha   90.00
_cell.angle_beta   90.00
_cell.angle_gamma   90.00
#
_symmetry.space_group_name_H-M   'P 1'
#
loop_
_entity.id
_entity.type
_entity.pdbx_description
1 polymer ?
#
loop_
_entity_poly.entity_id
_entity_poly.type
_entity_poly.pdbx_seq_one_letter_code
_entity_poly.pdbx_strand_id
1 'polypeptide(L)'
;MPVARFLIESSREDDFSSVALAPVYLRGPEESMEWVKETGAMLLELEEKGYLTLDYDYPLEGYPYTEYRQSDLYAYFCRTIEEAKGRPGFLGDTPVLELGSIAPAE
;
A
#
# COMPACT_ATOMS: atom_id res chain seq x y z
N MET A 1 -10.97 -7.35 -6.98
CA MET A 1 -11.14 -6.62 -5.69
C MET A 1 -10.10 -5.51 -5.62
N PRO A 2 -10.32 -4.41 -4.88
CA PRO A 2 -9.29 -3.38 -4.73
C PRO A 2 -8.15 -3.88 -3.82
N VAL A 3 -6.94 -3.42 -4.07
CA VAL A 3 -5.79 -3.55 -3.16
C VAL A 3 -4.92 -2.31 -3.31
N ALA A 4 -4.02 -2.07 -2.36
CA ALA A 4 -3.02 -1.01 -2.48
C ALA A 4 -1.68 -1.47 -1.91
N ARG A 5 -0.63 -0.67 -2.14
CA ARG A 5 0.62 -0.73 -1.40
C ARG A 5 1.07 0.68 -1.01
N PHE A 6 1.75 0.77 0.13
CA PHE A 6 2.36 2.00 0.60
C PHE A 6 3.84 1.98 0.26
N LEU A 7 4.29 2.95 -0.51
CA LEU A 7 5.67 3.11 -0.93
C LEU A 7 6.26 4.38 -0.33
N ILE A 8 7.57 4.35 -0.15
CA ILE A 8 8.39 5.51 0.20
C ILE A 8 9.31 5.78 -0.98
N GLU A 9 9.16 6.96 -1.58
CA GLU A 9 10.03 7.46 -2.64
C GLU A 9 10.90 8.60 -2.13
N SER A 10 11.91 8.99 -2.92
CA SER A 10 12.76 10.14 -2.63
C SER A 10 12.51 11.25 -3.64
N SER A 11 12.32 12.47 -3.17
CA SER A 11 12.30 13.68 -4.02
C SER A 11 13.67 14.06 -4.58
N ARG A 12 14.74 13.36 -4.16
CA ARG A 12 16.15 13.65 -4.49
C ARG A 12 16.80 12.58 -5.35
N GLU A 13 16.33 11.34 -5.26
CA GLU A 13 16.87 10.19 -5.98
C GLU A 13 15.72 9.47 -6.68
N ASP A 14 15.60 9.66 -8.00
CA ASP A 14 14.48 9.14 -8.80
C ASP A 14 14.42 7.59 -8.77
N ASP A 15 15.56 6.92 -8.56
CA ASP A 15 15.64 5.45 -8.50
C ASP A 15 15.34 4.87 -7.09
N PHE A 16 15.09 5.73 -6.09
CA PHE A 16 14.78 5.27 -4.74
C PHE A 16 13.26 5.04 -4.58
N SER A 17 12.88 3.78 -4.47
CA SER A 17 11.53 3.36 -4.05
C SER A 17 11.62 2.16 -3.12
N SER A 18 10.85 2.19 -2.03
CA SER A 18 10.84 1.13 -1.01
C SER A 18 9.41 0.84 -0.52
N VAL A 19 9.06 -0.44 -0.46
CA VAL A 19 7.75 -0.88 0.03
C VAL A 19 7.70 -0.79 1.56
N ALA A 20 6.81 0.05 2.08
CA ALA A 20 6.56 0.15 3.52
C ALA A 20 5.49 -0.86 4.00
N LEU A 21 4.45 -1.08 3.19
CA LEU A 21 3.37 -2.00 3.51
C LEU A 21 2.70 -2.53 2.24
N ALA A 22 2.69 -3.85 2.08
CA ALA A 22 1.99 -4.55 1.00
C ALA A 22 1.70 -6.00 1.39
N PRO A 23 0.58 -6.59 0.91
CA PRO A 23 -0.57 -5.91 0.32
C PRO A 23 -1.42 -5.20 1.39
N VAL A 24 -2.05 -4.09 1.02
CA VAL A 24 -3.04 -3.38 1.85
C VAL A 24 -4.42 -3.63 1.28
N TYR A 25 -5.25 -4.34 2.04
CA TYR A 25 -6.68 -4.50 1.75
C TYR A 25 -7.50 -3.91 2.89
N LEU A 26 -8.41 -2.99 2.56
CA LEU A 26 -9.26 -2.31 3.55
C LEU A 26 -10.73 -2.59 3.27
N ARG A 27 -11.51 -2.88 4.32
CA ARG A 27 -12.98 -2.91 4.25
C ARG A 27 -13.59 -1.53 4.46
N GLY A 28 -12.83 -0.63 5.09
CA GLY A 28 -13.20 0.75 5.38
C GLY A 28 -11.99 1.57 5.86
N PRO A 29 -12.14 2.89 6.02
CA PRO A 29 -11.01 3.79 6.34
C PRO A 29 -10.43 3.58 7.75
N GLU A 30 -11.20 3.06 8.70
CA GLU A 30 -10.80 2.87 10.10
C GLU A 30 -10.17 1.48 10.35
N GLU A 31 -9.83 0.73 9.30
CA GLU A 31 -9.30 -0.62 9.42
C GLU A 31 -7.93 -0.64 10.14
N SER A 32 -7.70 -1.66 10.96
CA SER A 32 -6.52 -1.73 11.81
C SER A 32 -5.29 -2.27 11.07
N MET A 33 -4.10 -1.91 11.58
CA MET A 33 -2.83 -2.46 11.10
C MET A 33 -2.75 -3.98 11.26
N GLU A 34 -3.33 -4.52 12.35
CA GLU A 34 -3.37 -5.96 12.62
C GLU A 34 -4.16 -6.70 11.54
N TRP A 35 -5.37 -6.23 11.23
CA TRP A 35 -6.21 -6.80 10.18
C TRP A 35 -5.51 -6.76 8.81
N VAL A 36 -4.87 -5.64 8.48
CA VAL A 36 -4.15 -5.50 7.21
C VAL A 36 -2.99 -6.50 7.13
N LYS A 37 -2.26 -6.73 8.23
CA LYS A 37 -1.18 -7.73 8.26
C LYS A 37 -1.69 -9.15 8.10
N GLU A 38 -2.76 -9.51 8.82
CA GLU A 38 -3.36 -10.85 8.74
C GLU A 38 -3.92 -11.11 7.33
N THR A 39 -4.74 -10.19 6.83
CA THR A 39 -5.32 -10.29 5.49
C THR A 39 -4.23 -10.27 4.43
N GLY A 40 -3.21 -9.45 4.61
CA GLY A 40 -2.12 -9.34 3.66
C GLY A 40 -1.31 -10.63 3.54
N ALA A 41 -1.00 -11.29 4.67
CA ALA A 41 -0.37 -12.60 4.67
C ALA A 41 -1.22 -13.66 3.96
N MET A 42 -2.54 -13.66 4.20
CA MET A 42 -3.47 -14.56 3.52
C MET A 42 -3.50 -14.32 2.00
N LEU A 43 -3.53 -13.06 1.55
CA LEU A 43 -3.54 -12.73 0.12
C LEU A 43 -2.25 -13.17 -0.58
N LEU A 44 -1.10 -12.97 0.06
CA LEU A 44 0.20 -13.45 -0.45
C LEU A 44 0.24 -14.97 -0.53
N GLU A 45 -0.29 -15.68 0.46
CA GLU A 45 -0.36 -17.15 0.43
C GLU A 45 -1.25 -17.65 -0.73
N LEU A 46 -2.36 -16.96 -1.01
CA LEU A 46 -3.24 -17.29 -2.13
C LEU A 46 -2.58 -17.00 -3.49
N GLU A 47 -1.83 -15.90 -3.59
CA GLU A 47 -1.03 -15.57 -4.78
C GLU A 47 0.07 -16.61 -5.02
N GLU A 48 0.82 -16.97 -3.99
CA GLU A 48 1.88 -17.99 -4.06
C GLU A 48 1.33 -19.35 -4.52
N LYS A 49 0.12 -19.69 -4.09
CA LYS A 49 -0.58 -20.92 -4.51
C LYS A 49 -1.22 -20.82 -5.90
N GLY A 50 -1.15 -19.67 -6.56
CA GLY A 50 -1.71 -19.46 -7.88
C GLY A 50 -3.23 -19.42 -7.90
N TYR A 51 -3.88 -18.94 -6.82
CA TYR A 51 -5.34 -18.76 -6.80
C TYR A 51 -5.77 -17.35 -7.22
N LEU A 52 -4.91 -16.35 -7.03
CA LEU A 52 -5.16 -14.96 -7.38
C LEU A 52 -3.86 -14.28 -7.84
N THR A 53 -4.00 -13.10 -8.42
CA THR A 53 -2.90 -12.17 -8.70
C THR A 53 -3.14 -10.85 -7.98
N LEU A 54 -2.06 -10.24 -7.49
CA LEU A 54 -2.04 -8.89 -6.92
C LEU A 54 -1.32 -7.96 -7.90
N ASP A 55 -2.08 -7.12 -8.60
CA ASP A 55 -1.54 -6.23 -9.62
C ASP A 55 -1.63 -4.77 -9.16
N TYR A 56 -0.49 -4.13 -8.97
CA TYR A 56 -0.39 -2.72 -8.53
C TYR A 56 -0.30 -1.71 -9.68
N ASP A 57 -0.18 -2.17 -10.92
CA ASP A 57 -0.15 -1.33 -12.12
C ASP A 57 -1.55 -1.16 -12.73
N TYR A 58 -2.48 -2.05 -12.35
CA TYR A 58 -3.85 -2.07 -12.84
C TYR A 58 -4.89 -1.81 -11.73
N PRO A 59 -5.15 -0.54 -11.37
CA PRO A 59 -6.27 -0.20 -10.50
C PRO A 59 -7.61 -0.49 -11.18
N LEU A 60 -8.63 -0.80 -10.37
CA LEU A 60 -9.99 -1.05 -10.83
C LEU A 60 -10.60 0.19 -11.47
N GLU A 61 -11.01 0.07 -12.73
CA GLU A 61 -11.69 1.14 -13.47
C GLU A 61 -13.00 1.53 -12.78
N GLY A 62 -13.19 2.84 -12.55
CA GLY A 62 -14.40 3.38 -11.91
C GLY A 62 -14.49 3.14 -10.40
N TYR A 63 -13.54 2.45 -9.77
CA TYR A 63 -13.50 2.31 -8.32
C TYR A 63 -12.79 3.51 -7.68
N PRO A 64 -13.37 4.19 -6.67
CA PRO A 64 -12.81 5.45 -6.17
C PRO A 64 -11.62 5.28 -5.20
N TYR A 65 -11.48 4.10 -4.57
CA TYR A 65 -10.49 3.84 -3.51
C TYR A 65 -10.56 4.83 -2.33
N THR A 66 -11.76 5.37 -2.03
CA THR A 66 -11.97 6.37 -0.98
C THR A 66 -11.49 5.86 0.38
N GLU A 67 -11.77 4.59 0.69
CA GLU A 67 -11.35 3.94 1.92
C GLU A 67 -9.83 3.88 2.08
N TYR A 68 -9.07 3.80 0.98
CA TYR A 68 -7.61 3.81 1.01
C TYR A 68 -7.07 5.22 1.21
N ARG A 69 -7.57 6.18 0.40
CA ARG A 69 -7.13 7.58 0.40
C ARG A 69 -7.45 8.29 1.71
N GLN A 70 -8.54 7.89 2.37
CA GLN A 70 -9.01 8.47 3.63
C GLN A 70 -8.75 7.57 4.83
N SER A 71 -7.96 6.50 4.69
CA SER A 71 -7.69 5.59 5.80
C SER A 71 -6.85 6.23 6.89
N ASP A 72 -7.14 5.85 8.14
CA ASP A 72 -6.31 6.19 9.30
C ASP A 72 -4.88 5.64 9.13
N LEU A 73 -4.74 4.47 8.49
CA LEU A 73 -3.46 3.86 8.17
C LEU A 73 -2.64 4.69 7.18
N TYR A 74 -3.25 5.18 6.09
CA TYR A 74 -2.54 6.03 5.15
C TYR A 74 -2.18 7.39 5.76
N ALA A 75 -3.09 7.98 6.55
CA ALA A 75 -2.80 9.20 7.31
C ALA A 75 -1.66 9.00 8.33
N TYR A 76 -1.64 7.87 9.03
CA TYR A 76 -0.54 7.48 9.93
C TYR A 76 0.79 7.31 9.19
N PHE A 77 0.76 6.64 8.04
CA PHE A 77 1.93 6.46 7.19
C PHE A 77 2.53 7.80 6.73
N CYS A 78 1.70 8.71 6.18
CA CYS A 78 2.13 10.04 5.76
C CYS A 78 2.78 10.84 6.89
N ARG A 79 2.19 10.82 8.10
CA ARG A 79 2.77 11.48 9.29
C ARG A 79 4.13 10.89 9.67
N THR A 80 4.26 9.57 9.62
CA THR A 80 5.51 8.87 9.96
C THR A 80 6.63 9.25 8.99
N ILE A 81 6.34 9.37 7.70
CA ILE A 81 7.31 9.83 6.71
C ILE A 81 7.69 11.29 6.96
N GLU A 82 6.72 12.17 7.18
CA GLU A 82 6.97 13.59 7.47
C GLU A 82 7.88 13.78 8.71
N GLU A 83 7.63 13.04 9.79
CA GLU A 83 8.48 13.03 10.98
C GLU A 83 9.90 12.52 10.70
N ALA A 84 10.05 11.56 9.78
CA ALA A 84 11.32 10.97 9.43
C ALA A 84 12.18 11.85 8.50
N LYS A 85 11.57 12.73 7.68
CA LYS A 85 12.30 13.70 6.81
C LYS A 85 13.29 14.57 7.56
N GLY A 86 12.97 14.92 8.81
CA GLY A 86 13.82 15.75 9.66
C GLY A 86 15.09 15.05 10.16
N ARG A 87 15.21 13.73 9.94
CA ARG A 87 16.34 12.94 10.46
C ARG A 87 17.51 12.95 9.46
N PRO A 88 18.74 13.23 9.90
CA PRO A 88 19.90 13.22 9.03
C PRO A 88 20.11 11.81 8.43
N GLY A 89 20.27 11.75 7.10
CA GLY A 89 20.50 10.51 6.36
C GLY A 89 19.24 9.75 5.93
N PHE A 90 18.03 10.29 6.18
CA PHE A 90 16.81 9.70 5.66
C PHE A 90 16.58 10.10 4.19
N LEU A 91 16.57 9.11 3.29
CA LEU A 91 16.45 9.34 1.84
C LEU A 91 14.99 9.40 1.36
N GLY A 92 14.09 8.64 1.98
CA GLY A 92 12.71 8.52 1.54
C GLY A 92 11.81 9.58 2.17
N ASP A 93 11.37 10.58 1.42
CA ASP A 93 10.58 11.70 1.92
C ASP A 93 9.19 11.81 1.25
N THR A 94 8.84 10.89 0.38
CA THR A 94 7.60 11.00 -0.39
C THR A 94 6.74 9.77 -0.12
N PRO A 95 5.65 9.89 0.66
CA PRO A 95 4.71 8.79 0.84
C PRO A 95 3.88 8.64 -0.43
N VAL A 96 3.80 7.42 -0.95
CA VAL A 96 3.04 7.09 -2.17
C VAL A 96 2.04 5.98 -1.87
N LEU A 97 0.81 6.21 -2.32
CA LEU A 97 -0.26 5.22 -2.33
C LEU A 97 -0.43 4.71 -3.75
N GLU A 98 0.07 3.51 -4.01
CA GLU A 98 -0.19 2.83 -5.27
C GLU A 98 -1.43 1.95 -5.16
N LEU A 99 -2.32 2.08 -6.13
CA LEU A 99 -3.61 1.42 -6.18
C LEU A 99 -3.55 0.28 -7.18
N GLY A 100 -4.08 -0.86 -6.79
CA GLY A 100 -4.06 -2.07 -7.57
C GLY A 100 -5.37 -2.82 -7.54
N SER A 101 -5.39 -3.94 -8.21
CA SER A 101 -6.48 -4.88 -8.22
C SER A 101 -6.04 -6.30 -7.89
N ILE A 102 -7.00 -7.06 -7.38
CA ILE A 102 -6.90 -8.49 -7.15
C ILE A 102 -7.82 -9.16 -8.15
N ALA A 103 -7.29 -10.13 -8.89
CA ALA A 103 -8.05 -10.96 -9.82
C ALA A 103 -7.79 -12.45 -9.54
N PRO A 104 -8.71 -13.37 -9.89
CA PRO A 104 -8.39 -14.79 -9.94
C PRO A 104 -7.21 -15.04 -10.87
N ALA A 105 -6.33 -15.98 -10.53
CA ALA A 105 -5.29 -16.42 -11.44
C ALA A 105 -5.92 -17.16 -12.64
N GLU A 106 -5.37 -16.96 -13.84
CA GLU A 106 -5.80 -17.64 -15.08
C GLU A 106 -5.31 -19.09 -15.17
#